data_AF-A0A6M1ZUH5-F1
#
_entry.id   AF-A0A6M1ZUH5-F1
#
_cell.length_a   1.000
_cell.length_b   1.000
_cell.length_c   1.000
_cell.angle_alpha   90.00
_cell.angle_beta   90.00
_cell.angle_gamma   90.00
#
_symmetry.space_group_name_H-M   'P 1'
#
loop_
_entity.id
_entity.type
_entity.pdbx_description
1 polymer ?
#
loop_
_entity_poly.entity_id
_entity_poly.type
_entity_poly.pdbx_seq_one_letter_code
_entity_poly.pdbx_strand_id
1 'polypeptide(L)'
;MKITEKLLHIPPYISTAWENIESLHTKDNLLIINLKNTKSIEIPNLPKQIIETIFNSHAKFIENKNDSPPLNPFSNMGLSMNSGSNLSSIDSITSAMKHNPDQKDMPDIPKEVLKKIATITKIFSDEASIDIPKPEANCNCPYCQISKAMQIATGVNIENLDEDVSEEDLKFRLWDIKEHGDKLYLVTNPLDHNEKYSVFLGDPIGCTCGSKNCEHIKSVLKT
;
A
#
# COMPACT_ATOMS: atom_id res chain seq x y z
N MET A 1 37.94 8.78 -0.29
CA MET A 1 36.58 8.36 -0.69
C MET A 1 36.27 8.93 -2.06
N LYS A 2 35.69 8.14 -2.97
CA LYS A 2 35.34 8.55 -4.34
C LYS A 2 33.96 7.97 -4.72
N ILE A 3 33.04 8.84 -5.12
CA ILE A 3 31.72 8.46 -5.64
C ILE A 3 31.68 8.98 -7.08
N THR A 4 31.50 8.08 -8.04
CA THR A 4 31.43 8.41 -9.48
C THR A 4 30.20 7.75 -10.07
N GLU A 5 29.87 8.04 -11.33
CA GLU A 5 28.72 7.42 -12.00
C GLU A 5 28.86 5.90 -12.23
N LYS A 6 30.09 5.36 -12.12
CA LYS A 6 30.39 3.94 -12.41
C LYS A 6 30.76 3.15 -11.16
N LEU A 7 31.34 3.81 -10.14
CA LEU A 7 31.96 3.16 -8.99
C LEU A 7 31.63 3.89 -7.69
N LEU A 8 31.34 3.11 -6.65
CA LEU A 8 31.29 3.50 -5.25
C LEU A 8 32.57 3.03 -4.53
N HIS A 9 33.37 3.97 -4.02
CA HIS A 9 34.63 3.68 -3.32
C HIS A 9 34.72 4.41 -1.97
N ILE A 10 34.56 3.66 -0.88
CA ILE A 10 34.60 4.13 0.51
C ILE A 10 35.57 3.25 1.31
N PRO A 11 36.87 3.60 1.35
CA PRO A 11 37.84 2.89 2.18
C PRO A 11 37.57 3.05 3.69
N PRO A 12 37.88 2.04 4.51
CA PRO A 12 38.31 0.68 4.15
C PRO A 12 37.17 -0.29 3.77
N TYR A 13 35.92 0.19 3.75
CA TYR A 13 34.72 -0.64 3.74
C TYR A 13 34.36 -1.26 2.39
N ILE A 14 34.42 -0.49 1.30
CA ILE A 14 33.92 -0.95 0.00
C ILE A 14 34.60 -0.27 -1.18
N SER A 15 34.79 -1.03 -2.26
CA SER A 15 35.18 -0.52 -3.57
C SER A 15 34.51 -1.38 -4.65
N THR A 16 33.36 -0.95 -5.14
CA THR A 16 32.56 -1.74 -6.08
C THR A 16 31.90 -0.88 -7.15
N ALA A 17 31.64 -1.47 -8.31
CA ALA A 17 30.78 -0.87 -9.32
C ALA A 17 29.31 -0.88 -8.84
N TRP A 18 28.53 0.13 -9.27
CA TRP A 18 27.11 0.24 -8.89
C TRP A 18 26.28 -0.96 -9.33
N GLU A 19 26.64 -1.59 -10.44
CA GLU A 19 25.98 -2.79 -10.96
C GLU A 19 25.97 -3.98 -9.99
N ASN A 20 26.90 -4.01 -9.03
CA ASN A 20 27.04 -5.07 -8.03
C ASN A 20 26.28 -4.76 -6.75
N ILE A 21 25.74 -3.54 -6.62
CA ILE A 21 24.91 -3.12 -5.49
C ILE A 21 23.46 -3.50 -5.83
N GLU A 22 22.83 -4.21 -4.89
CA GLU A 22 21.43 -4.62 -4.99
C GLU A 22 20.52 -3.62 -4.29
N SER A 23 20.89 -3.20 -3.09
CA SER A 23 20.13 -2.20 -2.33
C SER A 23 21.01 -1.41 -1.37
N LEU A 24 20.53 -0.21 -1.05
CA LEU A 24 21.13 0.73 -0.10
C LEU A 24 20.06 1.14 0.90
N HIS A 25 20.37 1.10 2.19
CA HIS A 25 19.47 1.61 3.24
C HIS A 25 20.28 2.11 4.43
N THR A 26 19.64 2.87 5.31
CA THR A 26 20.25 3.39 6.53
C THR A 26 19.54 2.83 7.76
N LYS A 27 20.32 2.46 8.78
CA LYS A 27 19.80 1.99 10.07
C LYS A 27 20.69 2.52 11.17
N ASP A 28 20.13 3.19 12.17
CA ASP A 28 20.87 3.64 13.37
C ASP A 28 22.18 4.40 13.04
N ASN A 29 22.16 5.30 12.05
CA ASN A 29 23.32 6.06 11.56
C ASN A 29 24.43 5.23 10.89
N LEU A 30 24.13 3.98 10.50
CA LEU A 30 24.93 3.11 9.65
C LEU A 30 24.36 3.14 8.22
N LEU A 31 25.24 3.22 7.22
CA LEU A 31 24.89 2.94 5.84
C LEU A 31 25.08 1.45 5.58
N ILE A 32 24.02 0.76 5.18
CA ILE A 32 24.02 -0.66 4.88
C ILE A 32 23.93 -0.84 3.35
N ILE A 33 24.93 -1.51 2.79
CA ILE A 33 25.06 -1.78 1.36
C ILE A 33 24.93 -3.28 1.15
N ASN A 34 23.85 -3.71 0.49
CA ASN A 34 23.68 -5.09 0.09
C ASN A 34 24.19 -5.29 -1.32
N LEU A 35 25.10 -6.24 -1.48
CA LEU A 35 25.67 -6.63 -2.76
C LEU A 35 24.94 -7.87 -3.30
N LYS A 36 24.92 -8.00 -4.64
CA LYS A 36 24.32 -9.15 -5.33
C LYS A 36 24.90 -10.52 -4.94
N ASN A 37 26.10 -10.53 -4.37
CA ASN A 37 26.73 -11.74 -3.85
C ASN A 37 26.33 -12.05 -2.39
N THR A 38 25.16 -11.54 -1.97
CA THR A 38 24.57 -11.68 -0.63
C THR A 38 25.43 -11.16 0.53
N LYS A 39 26.51 -10.42 0.24
CA LYS A 39 27.30 -9.73 1.27
C LYS A 39 26.64 -8.40 1.63
N SER A 40 26.48 -8.15 2.92
CA SER A 40 26.10 -6.86 3.45
C SER A 40 27.32 -6.15 4.04
N ILE A 41 27.49 -4.87 3.71
CA ILE A 41 28.58 -4.04 4.22
C ILE A 41 27.96 -2.89 5.00
N GLU A 42 28.36 -2.77 6.27
CA GLU A 42 27.92 -1.71 7.17
C GLU A 42 29.01 -0.66 7.29
N ILE A 43 28.66 0.60 7.04
CA ILE A 43 29.58 1.73 7.11
C ILE A 43 29.09 2.70 8.18
N PRO A 44 29.80 2.81 9.32
CA PRO A 44 29.41 3.70 10.40
C PRO A 44 29.81 5.15 10.15
N ASN A 45 29.07 6.08 10.77
CA ASN A 45 29.44 7.48 10.95
C ASN A 45 29.71 8.26 9.65
N LEU A 46 28.99 7.94 8.58
CA LEU A 46 29.02 8.73 7.35
C LEU A 46 28.26 10.05 7.55
N PRO A 47 28.83 11.20 7.15
CA PRO A 47 28.10 12.46 7.11
C PRO A 47 26.86 12.37 6.21
N LYS A 48 25.75 12.97 6.63
CA LYS A 48 24.47 12.95 5.89
C LYS A 48 24.60 13.39 4.43
N GLN A 49 25.37 14.44 4.18
CA GLN A 49 25.65 14.94 2.82
C GLN A 49 26.28 13.88 1.91
N ILE A 50 27.14 13.03 2.49
CA ILE A 50 27.79 11.96 1.77
C ILE A 50 26.81 10.82 1.50
N ILE A 51 25.97 10.48 2.48
CA ILE A 51 24.91 9.48 2.31
C ILE A 51 23.97 9.91 1.17
N GLU A 52 23.49 11.15 1.18
CA GLU A 52 22.65 11.71 0.10
C GLU A 52 23.34 11.61 -1.26
N THR A 53 24.65 11.91 -1.33
CA THR A 53 25.43 11.79 -2.57
C THR A 53 25.48 10.35 -3.08
N ILE A 54 25.60 9.37 -2.20
CA ILE A 54 25.59 7.93 -2.54
C ILE A 54 24.22 7.53 -3.09
N PHE A 55 23.14 7.90 -2.41
CA PHE A 55 21.77 7.59 -2.86
C PHE A 55 21.46 8.25 -4.22
N ASN A 56 21.81 9.52 -4.40
CA ASN A 56 21.61 10.25 -5.65
C ASN A 56 22.39 9.62 -6.80
N SER A 57 23.62 9.16 -6.54
CA SER A 57 24.46 8.51 -7.56
C SER A 57 23.91 7.14 -7.95
N HIS A 58 23.40 6.36 -6.99
CA HIS A 58 22.75 5.08 -7.24
C HIS A 58 21.43 5.24 -8.02
N ALA A 59 20.61 6.23 -7.68
CA ALA A 59 19.38 6.55 -8.39
C ALA A 59 19.65 6.87 -9.87
N LYS A 60 20.62 7.76 -10.14
CA LYS A 60 21.06 8.09 -11.50
C LYS A 60 21.58 6.88 -12.27
N PHE A 61 22.31 5.98 -11.60
CA PHE A 61 22.79 4.75 -12.22
C PHE A 61 21.64 3.82 -12.65
N ILE A 62 20.58 3.71 -11.83
CA ILE A 62 19.38 2.93 -12.18
C ILE A 62 18.64 3.57 -13.36
N GLU A 63 18.49 4.89 -13.36
CA GLU A 63 17.86 5.65 -14.45
C GLU A 63 18.61 5.43 -15.78
N ASN A 64 19.94 5.60 -15.77
CA ASN A 64 20.79 5.43 -16.95
C ASN A 64 20.87 3.96 -17.44
N LYS A 65 20.66 2.98 -16.55
CA LYS A 65 20.59 1.57 -16.96
C LYS A 65 19.29 1.22 -17.70
N ASN A 66 18.24 2.00 -17.48
CA ASN A 66 16.92 1.80 -18.08
C ASN A 66 16.72 2.57 -19.40
N ASP A 67 17.81 2.80 -20.16
CA ASP A 67 17.84 3.51 -21.45
C ASP A 67 17.15 2.74 -22.59
N SER A 68 15.88 2.41 -22.41
CA SER A 68 14.87 2.61 -23.44
C SER A 68 14.53 4.11 -23.47
N PRO A 69 14.32 4.72 -24.65
CA PRO A 69 14.08 6.15 -24.75
C PRO A 69 12.93 6.54 -23.81
N PRO A 70 13.03 7.66 -23.08
CA PRO A 70 11.93 8.10 -22.25
C PRO A 70 10.82 8.54 -23.18
N LEU A 71 9.89 7.63 -23.48
CA LEU A 71 8.50 8.03 -23.64
C LEU A 71 8.05 8.50 -22.26
N ASN A 72 8.46 9.72 -21.90
CA ASN A 72 7.93 10.47 -20.79
C ASN A 72 6.72 11.25 -21.34
N PRO A 73 5.49 10.72 -21.23
CA PRO A 73 4.30 11.54 -21.44
C PRO A 73 4.19 12.65 -20.36
N PHE A 74 5.02 12.58 -19.31
CA PHE A 74 5.00 13.49 -18.17
C PHE A 74 5.92 14.72 -18.28
N SER A 75 6.85 14.78 -19.23
CA SER A 75 7.69 15.99 -19.40
C SER A 75 6.87 17.21 -19.85
N ASN A 76 5.69 16.97 -20.45
CA ASN A 76 4.75 18.04 -20.80
C ASN A 76 3.79 18.42 -19.65
N MET A 77 3.91 17.79 -18.47
CA MET A 77 3.08 18.08 -17.29
C MET A 77 3.75 18.97 -16.23
N GLY A 78 4.96 19.47 -16.46
CA GLY A 78 5.59 20.44 -15.54
C GLY A 78 5.92 19.92 -14.13
N LEU A 79 5.87 18.60 -13.90
CA LEU A 79 6.19 18.01 -12.61
C LEU A 79 7.71 17.89 -12.43
N SER A 80 8.32 18.93 -11.85
CA SER A 80 9.68 18.85 -11.30
C SER A 80 9.64 18.07 -9.99
N MET A 81 9.99 16.79 -10.04
CA MET A 81 10.33 16.05 -8.83
C MET A 81 11.69 16.53 -8.33
N ASN A 82 11.70 17.51 -7.44
CA ASN A 82 12.89 17.88 -6.68
C ASN A 82 13.08 16.83 -5.58
N SER A 83 13.81 15.77 -5.90
CA SER A 83 14.08 14.63 -5.01
C SER A 83 15.06 15.06 -3.92
N GLY A 84 14.52 15.67 -2.87
CA GLY A 84 15.35 16.21 -1.79
C GLY A 84 14.53 16.98 -0.77
N SER A 85 13.54 16.34 -0.13
CA SER A 85 13.11 16.63 1.24
C SER A 85 11.84 15.86 1.59
N ASN A 86 11.91 15.16 2.72
CA ASN A 86 10.81 14.75 3.58
C ASN A 86 9.78 13.74 3.05
N LEU A 87 9.53 12.75 3.90
CA LEU A 87 8.44 11.76 3.86
C LEU A 87 7.02 12.40 3.79
N SER A 88 6.92 13.72 3.70
CA SER A 88 5.75 14.51 3.27
C SER A 88 5.49 14.45 1.74
N SER A 89 6.13 13.50 1.05
CA SER A 89 6.15 13.41 -0.41
C SER A 89 4.81 12.99 -1.01
N ILE A 90 3.98 12.22 -0.30
CA ILE A 90 2.63 11.88 -0.78
C ILE A 90 1.73 13.11 -0.75
N ASP A 91 1.68 13.86 0.36
CA ASP A 91 0.90 15.11 0.43
C ASP A 91 1.36 16.14 -0.61
N SER A 92 2.65 16.13 -0.96
CA SER A 92 3.21 16.98 -2.01
C SER A 92 2.80 16.53 -3.42
N ILE A 93 2.67 15.22 -3.68
CA ILE A 93 2.14 14.70 -4.96
C ILE A 93 0.64 15.00 -5.07
N THR A 94 -0.12 14.84 -3.99
CA THR A 94 -1.55 15.19 -3.95
C THR A 94 -1.79 16.70 -4.05
N SER A 95 -0.90 17.51 -3.46
CA SER A 95 -0.99 18.98 -3.54
C SER A 95 -0.51 19.56 -4.88
N ALA A 96 0.42 18.89 -5.55
CA ALA A 96 0.94 19.32 -6.85
C ALA A 96 0.06 18.90 -8.03
N MET A 97 -0.71 17.82 -7.89
CA MET A 97 -1.64 17.36 -8.91
C MET A 97 -3.04 17.85 -8.56
N LYS A 98 -3.56 18.80 -9.31
CA LYS A 98 -4.96 19.23 -9.23
C LYS A 98 -5.72 18.70 -10.43
N HIS A 99 -7.01 18.45 -10.26
CA HIS A 99 -7.92 18.24 -11.38
C HIS A 99 -7.74 19.39 -12.39
N ASN A 100 -7.51 19.03 -13.65
CA ASN A 100 -7.46 19.99 -14.75
C ASN A 100 -8.52 19.61 -15.80
N PRO A 101 -9.58 20.42 -15.97
CA PRO A 101 -10.63 20.16 -16.94
C PRO A 101 -10.12 20.07 -18.38
N ASP A 102 -9.07 20.83 -18.73
CA ASP A 102 -8.48 20.82 -20.08
C ASP A 102 -7.84 19.47 -20.43
N GLN A 103 -7.59 18.63 -19.42
CA GLN A 103 -7.02 17.29 -19.55
C GLN A 103 -8.06 16.19 -19.33
N LYS A 104 -9.36 16.53 -19.33
CA LYS A 104 -10.45 15.61 -19.04
C LYS A 104 -10.45 14.35 -19.92
N ASP A 105 -10.04 14.45 -21.17
CA ASP A 105 -10.08 13.35 -22.14
C ASP A 105 -8.68 12.82 -22.48
N MET A 106 -7.71 12.96 -21.55
CA MET A 106 -6.37 12.41 -21.74
C MET A 106 -6.41 10.88 -21.85
N PRO A 107 -5.44 10.28 -22.58
CA PRO A 107 -5.33 8.82 -22.70
C PRO A 107 -5.02 8.17 -21.35
N ASP A 108 -5.36 6.90 -21.23
CA ASP A 108 -5.15 6.13 -20.01
C ASP A 108 -3.66 5.98 -19.68
N ILE A 109 -3.32 6.24 -18.42
CA ILE A 109 -2.03 5.89 -17.84
C ILE A 109 -1.86 4.36 -17.93
N PRO A 110 -0.69 3.86 -18.33
CA PRO A 110 -0.45 2.43 -18.41
C PRO A 110 -0.81 1.72 -17.10
N LYS A 111 -1.55 0.61 -17.21
CA LYS A 111 -2.05 -0.15 -16.06
C LYS A 111 -0.95 -0.56 -15.07
N GLU A 112 0.25 -0.82 -15.57
CA GLU A 112 1.41 -1.15 -14.74
C GLU A 112 1.82 0.00 -13.80
N VAL A 113 1.70 1.24 -14.28
CA VAL A 113 2.00 2.44 -13.49
C VAL A 113 0.92 2.65 -12.44
N LEU A 114 -0.36 2.56 -12.82
CA LEU A 114 -1.48 2.63 -11.87
C LEU A 114 -1.39 1.55 -10.78
N LYS A 115 -0.96 0.33 -11.13
CA LYS A 115 -0.75 -0.77 -10.18
C LYS A 115 0.37 -0.47 -9.19
N LYS A 116 1.47 0.15 -9.62
CA LYS A 116 2.56 0.57 -8.73
C LYS A 116 2.10 1.63 -7.75
N ILE A 117 1.37 2.63 -8.24
CA ILE A 117 0.78 3.68 -7.41
C ILE A 117 -0.16 3.06 -6.36
N ALA A 118 -1.10 2.22 -6.80
CA ALA A 118 -2.00 1.48 -5.93
C ALA A 118 -1.27 0.68 -4.83
N THR A 119 -0.20 -0.04 -5.20
CA THR A 119 0.58 -0.85 -4.26
C THR A 119 1.25 0.03 -3.19
N ILE A 120 1.81 1.17 -3.61
CA ILE A 120 2.42 2.13 -2.70
C ILE A 120 1.35 2.71 -1.77
N THR A 121 0.23 3.20 -2.30
CA THR A 121 -0.86 3.77 -1.51
C THR A 121 -1.38 2.79 -0.45
N LYS A 122 -1.56 1.53 -0.80
CA LYS A 122 -2.01 0.49 0.14
C LYS A 122 -1.04 0.26 1.31
N ILE A 123 0.27 0.30 1.06
CA ILE A 123 1.28 0.14 2.11
C ILE A 123 1.19 1.29 3.12
N PHE A 124 0.97 2.51 2.63
CA PHE A 124 0.97 3.70 3.49
C PHE A 124 -0.39 4.02 4.10
N SER A 125 -1.50 3.55 3.54
CA SER A 125 -2.86 3.76 4.10
C SER A 125 -3.09 3.01 5.41
N ASP A 126 -2.40 1.89 5.62
CA ASP A 126 -2.53 1.09 6.84
C ASP A 126 -1.76 1.70 8.02
N GLU A 127 -0.75 2.55 7.74
CA GLU A 127 0.12 3.17 8.75
C GLU A 127 -0.17 4.66 8.98
N ALA A 128 -0.78 5.35 8.01
CA ALA A 128 -1.08 6.77 8.07
C ALA A 128 -2.53 7.05 7.64
N SER A 129 -3.20 7.97 8.34
CA SER A 129 -4.49 8.53 7.93
C SER A 129 -4.29 9.45 6.73
N ILE A 130 -4.13 8.85 5.54
CA ILE A 130 -3.94 9.56 4.29
C ILE A 130 -5.31 10.01 3.77
N ASP A 131 -5.46 11.30 3.53
CA ASP A 131 -6.63 11.83 2.85
C ASP A 131 -6.55 11.48 1.36
N ILE A 132 -7.46 10.61 0.90
CA ILE A 132 -7.44 10.10 -0.46
C ILE A 132 -8.23 11.08 -1.35
N PRO A 133 -7.59 11.63 -2.41
CA PRO A 133 -8.25 12.58 -3.28
C PRO A 133 -9.50 12.00 -3.95
N LYS A 134 -10.55 12.83 -4.08
CA LYS A 134 -11.78 12.46 -4.78
C LYS A 134 -11.66 12.73 -6.28
N PRO A 135 -11.82 11.73 -7.15
CA PRO A 135 -11.89 11.93 -8.59
C PRO A 135 -13.27 12.46 -9.01
N GLU A 136 -13.32 13.17 -10.14
CA GLU A 136 -14.60 13.48 -10.78
C GLU A 136 -15.07 12.31 -11.66
N ALA A 137 -16.37 12.00 -11.59
CA ALA A 137 -16.97 10.86 -12.29
C ALA A 137 -16.71 10.91 -13.81
N ASN A 138 -16.83 12.09 -14.41
CA ASN A 138 -16.71 12.31 -15.85
C ASN A 138 -15.36 12.92 -16.24
N CYS A 139 -14.28 12.55 -15.54
CA CYS A 139 -12.94 13.03 -15.86
C CYS A 139 -11.90 11.91 -15.95
N ASN A 140 -11.07 11.98 -16.99
CA ASN A 140 -9.93 11.11 -17.24
C ASN A 140 -8.59 11.87 -17.19
N CYS A 141 -8.53 13.03 -16.54
CA CYS A 141 -7.24 13.70 -16.35
C CYS A 141 -6.32 12.84 -15.47
N PRO A 142 -4.98 13.00 -15.55
CA PRO A 142 -4.04 12.18 -14.79
C PRO A 142 -4.28 12.22 -13.28
N TYR A 143 -4.71 13.36 -12.74
CA TYR A 143 -5.15 13.46 -11.34
C TYR A 143 -6.32 12.52 -11.04
N CYS A 144 -7.38 12.54 -11.85
CA CYS A 144 -8.54 11.68 -11.64
C CYS A 144 -8.22 10.20 -11.86
N GLN A 145 -7.37 9.86 -12.83
CA GLN A 145 -6.93 8.47 -13.06
C GLN A 145 -6.11 7.93 -11.88
N ILE A 146 -5.20 8.73 -11.32
CA ILE A 146 -4.41 8.37 -10.14
C ILE A 146 -5.29 8.28 -8.91
N SER A 147 -6.18 9.26 -8.69
CA SER A 147 -7.12 9.26 -7.57
C SER A 147 -8.04 8.03 -7.60
N LYS A 148 -8.56 7.66 -8.78
CA LYS A 148 -9.32 6.41 -8.99
C LYS A 148 -8.50 5.18 -8.58
N ALA A 149 -7.24 5.09 -9.04
CA ALA A 149 -6.37 3.96 -8.68
C ALA A 149 -6.05 3.90 -7.19
N MET A 150 -5.86 5.04 -6.52
CA MET A 150 -5.63 5.12 -5.07
C MET A 150 -6.85 4.69 -4.26
N GLN A 151 -8.06 5.10 -4.67
CA GLN A 151 -9.31 4.69 -4.04
C GLN A 151 -9.54 3.18 -4.17
N ILE A 152 -9.37 2.63 -5.38
CA ILE A 152 -9.49 1.18 -5.62
C ILE A 152 -8.50 0.39 -4.75
N ALA A 153 -7.27 0.90 -4.57
CA ALA A 153 -6.21 0.21 -3.83
C ALA A 153 -6.46 0.11 -2.32
N THR A 154 -7.12 1.11 -1.76
CA THR A 154 -7.43 1.25 -0.33
C THR A 154 -8.76 0.61 0.04
N GLY A 155 -9.43 -0.04 -0.90
CA GLY A 155 -10.73 -0.66 -0.69
C GLY A 155 -11.91 0.32 -0.76
N VAL A 156 -11.67 1.58 -1.14
CA VAL A 156 -12.74 2.52 -1.50
C VAL A 156 -13.27 2.12 -2.88
N ASN A 157 -14.25 1.23 -2.88
CA ASN A 157 -14.90 0.78 -4.10
C ASN A 157 -15.82 1.88 -4.62
N ILE A 158 -15.44 2.50 -5.75
CA ILE A 158 -16.19 3.59 -6.39
C ILE A 158 -17.58 3.11 -6.85
N GLU A 159 -17.76 1.81 -7.09
CA GLU A 159 -19.05 1.21 -7.43
C GLU A 159 -19.97 0.99 -6.21
N ASN A 160 -19.48 1.14 -4.97
CA ASN A 160 -20.26 1.05 -3.73
C ASN A 160 -20.44 2.39 -3.00
N LEU A 161 -20.12 3.53 -3.63
CA LEU A 161 -20.34 4.85 -3.01
C LEU A 161 -21.82 5.26 -2.92
N ASP A 162 -22.72 4.53 -3.59
CA ASP A 162 -24.18 4.72 -3.49
C ASP A 162 -24.86 3.72 -2.53
N GLU A 163 -24.10 2.84 -1.85
CA GLU A 163 -24.64 2.11 -0.71
C GLU A 163 -24.50 2.99 0.53
N ASP A 164 -25.56 3.73 0.86
CA ASP A 164 -25.72 4.38 2.16
C ASP A 164 -25.48 3.32 3.25
N VAL A 165 -24.30 3.36 3.86
CA VAL A 165 -24.00 2.56 5.05
C VAL A 165 -24.91 3.07 6.15
N SER A 166 -25.99 2.34 6.37
CA SER A 166 -27.01 2.68 7.35
C SER A 166 -26.38 2.64 8.75
N GLU A 167 -26.86 3.44 9.71
CA GLU A 167 -26.35 3.41 11.10
C GLU A 167 -26.51 2.02 11.73
N GLU A 168 -27.35 1.17 11.15
CA GLU A 168 -27.53 -0.22 11.49
C GLU A 168 -26.34 -1.12 11.10
N ASP A 169 -25.55 -0.74 10.10
CA ASP A 169 -24.35 -1.49 9.64
C ASP A 169 -23.07 -1.12 10.41
N LEU A 170 -23.10 0.02 11.11
CA LEU A 170 -22.07 0.43 12.07
C LEU A 170 -22.25 -0.18 13.47
N LYS A 171 -23.31 -0.98 13.67
CA LYS A 171 -23.51 -1.76 14.90
C LYS A 171 -22.91 -3.14 14.69
N PHE A 172 -22.08 -3.60 15.63
CA PHE A 172 -21.68 -5.01 15.70
C PHE A 172 -22.95 -5.86 15.86
N ARG A 173 -23.55 -6.30 14.76
CA ARG A 173 -24.76 -7.12 14.80
C ARG A 173 -24.37 -8.49 15.29
N LEU A 174 -24.87 -8.85 16.47
CA LEU A 174 -24.75 -10.17 17.05
C LEU A 174 -25.48 -11.17 16.12
N TRP A 175 -24.97 -12.39 16.06
CA TRP A 175 -25.55 -13.47 15.26
C TRP A 175 -27.06 -13.65 15.49
N ASP A 176 -27.81 -13.94 14.44
CA ASP A 176 -29.23 -14.28 14.56
C ASP A 176 -29.37 -15.70 15.11
N ILE A 177 -29.96 -15.83 16.29
CA ILE A 177 -30.11 -17.10 17.00
C ILE A 177 -31.59 -17.51 17.02
N LYS A 178 -31.89 -18.69 16.48
CA LYS A 178 -33.22 -19.31 16.53
C LYS A 178 -33.14 -20.67 17.17
N GLU A 179 -33.92 -20.89 18.22
CA GLU A 179 -34.06 -22.22 18.82
C GLU A 179 -34.84 -23.15 17.88
N HIS A 180 -34.29 -24.33 17.62
CA HIS A 180 -34.77 -25.29 16.61
C HIS A 180 -35.05 -26.68 17.22
N GLY A 181 -35.19 -26.76 18.55
CA GLY A 181 -35.49 -27.99 19.30
C GLY A 181 -34.82 -28.03 20.67
N ASP A 182 -34.90 -29.16 21.36
CA ASP A 182 -34.32 -29.32 22.71
C ASP A 182 -32.79 -29.10 22.66
N LYS A 183 -32.34 -27.97 23.23
CA LYS A 183 -30.94 -27.53 23.29
C LYS A 183 -30.26 -27.33 21.93
N LEU A 184 -31.01 -27.18 20.84
CA LEU A 184 -30.47 -26.98 19.50
C LEU A 184 -30.80 -25.59 18.98
N TYR A 185 -29.78 -24.84 18.58
CA TYR A 185 -29.87 -23.45 18.16
C TYR A 185 -29.26 -23.30 16.77
N LEU A 186 -29.99 -22.62 15.89
CA LEU A 186 -29.50 -22.20 14.58
C LEU A 186 -28.96 -20.78 14.70
N VAL A 187 -27.69 -20.62 14.34
CA VAL A 187 -26.94 -19.36 14.37
C VAL A 187 -26.69 -18.95 12.93
N THR A 188 -27.20 -17.79 12.51
CA THR A 188 -27.09 -17.29 11.13
C THR A 188 -26.38 -15.94 11.11
N ASN A 189 -25.49 -15.74 10.14
CA ASN A 189 -24.90 -14.43 9.92
C ASN A 189 -25.96 -13.50 9.30
N PRO A 190 -26.29 -12.35 9.91
CA PRO A 190 -27.26 -11.42 9.35
C PRO A 190 -26.79 -10.78 8.03
N LEU A 191 -25.48 -10.78 7.76
CA LEU A 191 -24.87 -10.22 6.54
C LEU A 191 -24.65 -11.28 5.45
N ASP A 192 -24.62 -12.57 5.81
CA ASP A 192 -24.49 -13.68 4.85
C ASP A 192 -25.46 -14.82 5.20
N HIS A 193 -26.56 -14.90 4.46
CA HIS A 193 -27.57 -15.94 4.64
C HIS A 193 -27.10 -17.37 4.27
N ASN A 194 -25.93 -17.53 3.65
CA ASN A 194 -25.31 -18.82 3.42
C ASN A 194 -24.51 -19.31 4.63
N GLU A 195 -24.09 -18.39 5.50
CA GLU A 195 -23.33 -18.72 6.69
C GLU A 195 -24.27 -19.09 7.85
N LYS A 196 -24.47 -20.39 8.02
CA LYS A 196 -25.35 -20.97 9.03
C LYS A 196 -24.64 -22.06 9.81
N TYR A 197 -24.76 -22.01 11.13
CA TYR A 197 -24.22 -23.01 12.03
C TYR A 197 -25.27 -23.51 12.99
N SER A 198 -25.22 -24.79 13.31
CA SER A 198 -26.05 -25.37 14.38
C SER A 198 -25.21 -25.55 15.62
N VAL A 199 -25.72 -25.08 16.75
CA VAL A 199 -25.13 -25.18 18.08
C VAL A 199 -26.01 -26.09 18.92
N PHE A 200 -25.42 -27.08 19.56
CA PHE A 200 -26.08 -27.97 20.49
C PHE A 200 -25.51 -27.75 21.90
N LEU A 201 -26.36 -27.37 22.86
CA LEU A 201 -26.00 -27.11 24.26
C LEU A 201 -26.30 -28.32 25.18
N GLY A 202 -26.36 -29.53 24.64
CA GLY A 202 -26.43 -30.76 25.44
C GLY A 202 -25.07 -31.24 25.93
N ASP A 203 -25.01 -32.51 26.33
CA ASP A 203 -23.75 -33.19 26.67
C ASP A 203 -23.45 -34.24 25.59
N PRO A 204 -22.44 -34.03 24.71
CA PRO A 204 -21.47 -32.94 24.71
C PRO A 204 -21.95 -31.66 23.99
N ILE A 205 -21.44 -30.50 24.42
CA ILE A 205 -21.64 -29.22 23.71
C ILE A 205 -20.93 -29.28 22.36
N GLY A 206 -21.63 -28.89 21.30
CA GLY A 206 -21.10 -28.98 19.93
C GLY A 206 -21.57 -27.85 19.02
N CYS A 207 -20.77 -27.55 18.00
CA CYS A 207 -21.13 -26.65 16.93
C CYS A 207 -20.69 -27.23 15.58
N THR A 208 -21.50 -27.04 14.53
CA THR A 208 -21.19 -27.54 13.18
C THR A 208 -19.98 -26.87 12.53
N CYS A 209 -19.47 -25.76 13.08
CA CYS A 209 -18.19 -25.17 12.66
C CYS A 209 -16.95 -26.01 13.07
N GLY A 210 -17.14 -27.08 13.87
CA GLY A 210 -16.07 -28.00 14.27
C GLY A 210 -15.23 -27.56 15.48
N SER A 211 -15.42 -26.34 15.99
CA SER A 211 -14.65 -25.80 17.11
C SER A 211 -15.45 -25.79 18.43
N LYS A 212 -14.82 -26.24 19.53
CA LYS A 212 -15.46 -26.32 20.87
C LYS A 212 -15.62 -24.97 21.57
N ASN A 213 -14.87 -23.95 21.17
CA ASN A 213 -14.86 -22.59 21.75
C ASN A 213 -15.11 -21.50 20.69
N CYS A 214 -15.96 -21.78 19.71
CA CYS A 214 -16.28 -20.83 18.65
C CYS A 214 -17.16 -19.68 19.14
N GLU A 215 -17.22 -18.63 18.33
CA GLU A 215 -18.10 -17.49 18.56
C GLU A 215 -19.58 -17.92 18.57
N HIS A 216 -20.00 -18.86 17.73
CA HIS A 216 -21.39 -19.33 17.68
C HIS A 216 -21.88 -19.88 19.03
N ILE A 217 -21.07 -20.69 19.71
CA ILE A 217 -21.40 -21.21 21.06
C ILE A 217 -21.49 -20.05 22.06
N LYS A 218 -20.52 -19.11 22.02
CA LYS A 218 -20.52 -17.95 22.91
C LYS A 218 -21.73 -17.05 22.68
N SER A 219 -22.17 -16.89 21.44
CA SER A 219 -23.34 -16.09 21.08
C SER A 219 -24.61 -16.70 21.65
N VAL A 220 -24.80 -18.02 21.49
CA VAL A 220 -25.95 -18.73 22.10
C VAL A 220 -25.91 -18.66 23.63
N LEU A 221 -24.75 -18.78 24.26
CA LEU A 221 -24.62 -18.69 25.73
C LEU A 221 -24.81 -17.26 26.29
N LYS A 222 -24.70 -16.23 25.45
CA LYS A 222 -24.91 -14.81 25.83
C LYS A 222 -26.35 -14.35 25.66
N THR A 223 -27.19 -15.16 25.03
CA THR A 223 -28.61 -14.88 24.79
C THR A 223 -29.42 -15.20 26.04
#